data_AF-A0A7Y2IEJ7-F1
#
_entry.id   AF-A0A7Y2IEJ7-F1
#
_cell.length_a   1.000
_cell.length_b   1.000
_cell.length_c   1.000
_cell.angle_alpha   90.00
_cell.angle_beta   90.00
_cell.angle_gamma   90.00
#
_symmetry.space_group_name_H-M   'P 1'
#
loop_
_entity.id
_entity.type
_entity.pdbx_description
1 polymer ?
#
loop_
_entity_poly.entity_id
_entity_poly.type
_entity_poly.pdbx_seq_one_letter_code
_entity_poly.pdbx_strand_id
1 'polypeptide(L)' 'MGAQDSFPEAQVFQQDTGTTGFTMIWDESFTSWSYYQVRAQPTAILVDRNGDPVKGWLGRYPETEVLELVANL' A
#
# COMPACT_ATOMS: atom_id res chain seq x y z
N MET A 1 3.94 1.62 -2.47
CA MET A 1 3.81 1.77 -1.01
C MET A 1 4.80 2.84 -0.57
N GLY A 2 4.46 4.11 -0.69
CA GLY A 2 5.29 5.14 -0.07
C GLY A 2 5.16 5.03 1.45
N ALA A 3 6.28 5.04 2.16
CA ALA A 3 6.30 5.34 3.59
C ALA A 3 6.85 6.77 3.73
N GLN A 4 6.63 7.41 4.88
CA GLN A 4 7.29 8.69 5.18
C GLN A 4 8.79 8.53 5.48
N ASP A 5 9.27 7.28 5.46
CA ASP A 5 10.65 6.91 5.71
C ASP A 5 11.56 7.30 4.53
N SER A 6 12.83 7.56 4.84
CA SER A 6 13.89 7.65 3.83
C SER A 6 14.10 6.30 3.14
N PHE A 7 14.71 6.32 1.95
CA PHE A 7 15.01 5.08 1.22
C PHE A 7 15.86 4.08 2.04
N PRO A 8 16.92 4.49 2.76
CA PRO A 8 17.67 3.58 3.63
C PRO A 8 16.83 2.97 4.76
N GLU A 9 15.96 3.75 5.40
CA GLU A 9 15.06 3.25 6.45
C GLU A 9 14.06 2.22 5.90
N ALA A 10 13.55 2.44 4.68
CA ALA A 10 12.69 1.47 4.00
C ALA A 10 13.42 0.15 3.70
N GLN A 11 14.71 0.20 3.37
CA GLN A 11 15.54 -1.00 3.18
C GLN A 11 15.76 -1.76 4.48
N VAL A 12 16.04 -1.05 5.58
CA VAL A 12 16.17 -1.65 6.92
C VAL A 12 14.87 -2.32 7.33
N PHE A 13 13.72 -1.65 7.14
CA PHE A 13 12.41 -2.23 7.42
C PHE A 13 12.19 -3.55 6.66
N GLN A 14 12.56 -3.61 5.37
CA GLN A 14 12.41 -4.83 4.58
C GLN A 14 13.26 -5.98 5.13
N GLN A 15 14.50 -5.68 5.54
CA GLN A 15 15.42 -6.66 6.13
C GLN A 15 14.91 -7.18 7.47
N ASP A 16 14.47 -6.29 8.36
CA ASP A 16 14.03 -6.64 9.72
C ASP A 16 12.72 -7.41 9.75
N THR A 17 11.81 -7.12 8.81
CA THR A 17 10.48 -7.75 8.76
C THR A 17 10.39 -8.96 7.84
N GLY A 18 11.39 -9.17 6.98
CA GLY A 18 11.36 -10.23 5.97
C GLY A 18 10.28 -10.03 4.91
N THR A 19 9.87 -8.78 4.65
CA THR A 19 8.83 -8.41 3.65
C THR A 19 9.36 -8.49 2.21
N THR A 20 9.88 -9.66 1.85
CA THR A 20 10.43 -9.98 0.52
C THR A 20 9.45 -10.77 -0.35
N GLY A 21 8.35 -11.25 0.22
CA GLY A 21 7.30 -12.01 -0.50
C GLY A 21 6.37 -11.17 -1.38
N PHE A 22 6.51 -9.85 -1.37
CA PHE A 22 5.74 -8.92 -2.21
C PHE A 22 6.61 -7.71 -2.59
N THR A 23 6.24 -7.05 -3.70
CA THR A 23 6.97 -5.88 -4.18
C THR A 23 6.76 -4.68 -3.26
N MET A 24 7.86 -4.11 -2.77
CA MET A 24 7.87 -2.82 -2.08
C MET A 24 8.37 -1.73 -3.04
N ILE A 25 7.60 -0.64 -3.15
CA ILE A 25 7.92 0.50 -4.02
C ILE A 25 8.05 1.73 -3.15
N TRP A 26 9.26 2.31 -3.06
CA TRP A 26 9.50 3.59 -2.41
C TRP A 26 9.21 4.74 -3.37
N ASP A 27 8.49 5.75 -2.89
CA ASP A 27 8.09 6.93 -3.66
C ASP A 27 8.59 8.20 -2.97
N GLU A 28 9.74 8.71 -3.41
CA GLU A 28 10.35 9.95 -2.91
C GLU A 28 9.44 11.17 -3.10
N SER A 29 8.62 11.16 -4.15
CA SER A 29 7.88 12.34 -4.60
C SER A 29 6.54 12.54 -3.89
N PHE A 30 6.05 11.52 -3.18
CA PHE A 30 4.68 11.44 -2.65
C PHE A 30 3.58 11.55 -3.72
N THR A 31 3.92 11.42 -5.02
CA THR A 31 2.93 11.49 -6.10
C THR A 31 1.91 10.36 -5.99
N SER A 32 2.33 9.16 -5.58
CA SER A 32 1.41 8.05 -5.36
C SER A 32 0.43 8.34 -4.22
N TRP A 33 0.88 8.98 -3.15
CA TRP A 33 0.01 9.38 -2.04
C TRP A 33 -1.00 10.44 -2.48
N SER A 34 -0.57 11.43 -3.27
CA SER A 34 -1.46 12.45 -3.81
C SER A 34 -2.51 11.84 -4.75
N TYR A 35 -2.08 10.99 -5.69
CA TYR A 35 -2.94 10.29 -6.63
C TYR A 35 -4.04 9.49 -5.92
N TYR A 36 -3.63 8.69 -4.92
CA TYR A 36 -4.55 7.86 -4.14
C TYR A 36 -5.23 8.57 -2.97
N GLN A 37 -5.00 9.88 -2.81
CA GLN A 37 -5.54 10.71 -1.73
C GLN A 37 -5.24 10.16 -0.32
N VAL A 38 -4.05 9.60 -0.11
CA VAL A 38 -3.60 9.11 1.20
C VAL A 38 -3.35 10.30 2.13
N ARG A 39 -4.10 10.38 3.23
CA ARG A 39 -4.02 11.47 4.21
C ARG A 39 -3.49 11.06 5.58
N ALA A 40 -3.42 9.76 5.83
CA ALA A 40 -2.98 9.21 7.10
C ALA A 40 -2.42 7.80 6.88
N GLN A 41 -1.63 7.33 7.85
CA GLN A 41 -1.09 5.98 7.88
C GLN A 41 -1.50 5.28 9.19
N PRO A 42 -1.60 3.93 9.21
CA PRO A 42 -1.49 3.04 8.04
C PRO A 42 -2.75 3.10 7.17
N THR A 43 -2.57 2.99 5.84
CA THR A 43 -3.66 2.98 4.85
C THR A 43 -3.45 1.84 3.87
N ALA A 44 -4.52 1.14 3.50
CA ALA A 44 -4.54 0.13 2.45
C ALA A 44 -5.56 0.54 1.37
N ILE A 45 -5.25 0.27 0.10
CA ILE A 45 -6.12 0.60 -1.03
C ILE A 45 -6.11 -0.57 -2.00
N LEU A 46 -7.30 -1.08 -2.32
CA LEU A 46 -7.53 -2.02 -3.40
C LEU A 46 -7.78 -1.23 -4.68
N VAL A 47 -7.06 -1.56 -5.74
CA VAL A 47 -7.16 -0.92 -7.06
C VAL A 47 -7.52 -1.97 -8.11
N ASP A 48 -8.14 -1.53 -9.20
CA ASP A 48 -8.43 -2.39 -10.35
C ASP A 48 -7.21 -2.53 -11.28
N ARG A 49 -7.39 -3.23 -12.41
CA ARG A 49 -6.34 -3.44 -13.43
C ARG A 49 -5.83 -2.16 -14.10
N ASN A 50 -6.58 -1.06 -14.04
CA ASN A 50 -6.21 0.24 -14.58
C ASN A 50 -5.51 1.11 -13.53
N GLY A 51 -5.49 0.66 -12.27
CA GLY A 51 -4.98 1.44 -11.14
C GLY A 51 -6.02 2.39 -10.54
N ASP A 52 -7.30 2.21 -10.87
CA ASP A 52 -8.38 3.01 -10.29
C ASP A 52 -8.76 2.48 -8.89
N PRO A 53 -8.96 3.34 -7.88
CA PRO A 53 -9.31 2.90 -6.54
C PRO A 53 -10.68 2.22 -6.49
N VAL A 54 -10.72 0.99 -5.98
CA VAL A 54 -11.95 0.23 -5.74
C VAL A 54 -12.43 0.44 -4.30
N LYS A 55 -11.52 0.33 -3.33
CA LYS A 55 -11.81 0.51 -1.91
C LYS A 55 -10.57 0.89 -1.11
N GLY A 56 -10.74 1.70 -0.06
CA GLY A 56 -9.69 2.06 0.87
C GLY A 56 -10.05 1.72 2.32
N TRP A 57 -9.03 1.41 3.13
CA TRP A 57 -9.12 1.19 4.56
C TRP A 57 -8.07 2.03 5.28
N LEU A 58 -8.48 2.73 6.33
CA LEU A 58 -7.57 3.33 7.30
C LEU A 58 -7.37 2.33 8.44
N GLY A 59 -6.13 1.96 8.73
CA GLY A 59 -5.83 0.92 9.70
C GLY A 59 -5.67 -0.47 9.08
N ARG A 60 -6.04 -1.51 9.85
CA ARG A 60 -6.10 -2.88 9.37
C ARG A 60 -7.24 -3.04 8.37
N TYR A 61 -7.02 -3.84 7.33
CA TYR A 61 -8.07 -4.26 6.41
C TYR A 61 -8.54 -5.69 6.76
N PRO A 62 -9.84 -6.00 6.58
CA PRO A 62 -10.37 -7.34 6.80
C PRO A 62 -10.07 -8.26 5.61
N GLU A 63 -9.31 -9.33 5.85
CA GLU A 63 -8.84 -10.26 4.81
C GLU A 63 -9.98 -10.89 3.99
N THR A 64 -11.04 -11.38 4.65
CA THR A 64 -12.19 -11.99 3.96
C THR A 64 -12.83 -11.04 2.95
N GLU A 65 -13.02 -9.78 3.33
CA GLU A 65 -13.60 -8.76 2.46
C GLU A 65 -12.69 -8.49 1.25
N VAL A 66 -11.38 -8.40 1.48
CA VAL A 66 -10.41 -8.18 0.39
C VAL A 66 -10.47 -9.32 -0.61
N LEU A 67 -10.49 -10.58 -0.14
CA LEU A 67 -10.57 -11.75 -1.01
C LEU A 67 -11.89 -11.80 -1.79
N GLU A 68 -13.02 -11.47 -1.16
CA GLU A 68 -14.32 -11.38 -1.82
C GLU A 68 -14.36 -10.29 -2.90
N LEU A 69 -13.77 -9.12 -2.63
CA LEU A 69 -13.68 -8.04 -3.62
C LEU A 69 -12.79 -8.44 -4.80
N VAL A 70 -11.61 -9.00 -4.53
CA VAL A 70 -10.65 -9.42 -5.56
C VAL A 70 -11.20 -10.53 -6.45
N ALA A 71 -12.01 -11.46 -5.91
CA ALA A 71 -12.65 -12.50 -6.70
C ALA A 71 -13.66 -11.97 -7.75
N ASN A 72 -14.09 -10.71 -7.62
CA ASN A 72 -15.09 -10.07 -8.47
C ASN A 72 -14.55 -8.88 -9.28
N LEU A 73 -13.23 -8.66 -9.30
CA LEU A 73 -12.56 -7.57 -10.05
C LEU A 73 -12.11 -7.98 -11.47
#